data_AF-A0A238Z0Z5-F1
#
_entry.id   AF-A0A238Z0Z5-F1
#
_cell.length_a   1.000
_cell.length_b   1.000
_cell.length_c   1.000
_cell.angle_alpha   90.00
_cell.angle_beta   90.00
_cell.angle_gamma   90.00
#
_symmetry.space_group_name_H-M   'P 1'
#
loop_
_entity.id
_entity.type
_entity.pdbx_description
1 polymer ?
#
loop_
_entity_poly.entity_id
_entity_poly.type
_entity_poly.pdbx_seq_one_letter_code
_entity_poly.pdbx_strand_id
1 'polypeptide(L)' 'MQLCESDAKFKYCPLLKTREDKLKFCQGSMCMFWRWANPAVTGADAEGFCGAAGPAVLAAAFTAADDSPKPPIED' A
#
# COMPACT_ATOMS: atom_id res chain seq x y z
N MET A 1 -1.67 4.76 -5.23
CA MET A 1 -2.44 4.55 -3.98
C MET A 1 -1.79 5.36 -2.89
N GLN A 2 -2.50 6.35 -2.34
CA GLN A 2 -2.08 7.15 -1.19
C GLN A 2 -2.81 6.62 0.04
N LEU A 3 -2.08 6.28 1.10
CA LEU A 3 -2.59 5.66 2.32
C LEU A 3 -1.77 6.11 3.52
N CYS A 4 -2.35 6.03 4.71
CA CYS A 4 -1.59 6.08 5.95
C CYS A 4 -0.58 4.93 6.00
N GLU A 5 0.58 5.16 6.62
CA GLU A 5 1.61 4.12 6.78
C GLU A 5 1.06 2.87 7.49
N SER A 6 0.21 3.10 8.51
CA SER A 6 -0.48 2.06 9.27
C SER A 6 -1.33 1.15 8.40
N ASP A 7 -1.95 1.67 7.33
CA ASP A 7 -2.75 0.87 6.40
C ASP A 7 -1.91 0.28 5.27
N ALA A 8 -0.89 1.01 4.81
CA ALA A 8 -0.02 0.58 3.74
C ALA A 8 0.69 -0.73 4.09
N LYS A 9 1.17 -0.87 5.33
CA LYS A 9 1.89 -2.07 5.80
C LYS A 9 1.06 -3.36 5.83
N PHE A 10 -0.27 -3.27 5.76
CA PHE A 10 -1.15 -4.44 5.67
C PHE A 10 -1.53 -4.81 4.23
N LYS A 11 -1.04 -4.07 3.23
CA LYS A 11 -1.29 -4.35 1.82
C LYS A 11 -0.08 -4.99 1.16
N TYR A 12 -0.35 -5.93 0.26
CA TYR A 12 0.67 -6.54 -0.58
C TYR A 12 1.23 -5.51 -1.57
N CYS A 13 2.55 -5.41 -1.63
CA CYS A 13 3.26 -4.52 -2.54
C CYS A 13 3.57 -5.28 -3.84
N PRO A 14 3.00 -4.86 -4.98
CA PRO A 14 3.23 -5.52 -6.28
C PRO A 14 4.69 -5.42 -6.74
N LEU A 15 5.43 -4.44 -6.21
CA LEU A 15 6.83 -4.19 -6.54
C LEU A 15 7.82 -4.94 -5.62
N LEU A 16 7.33 -5.51 -4.51
CA LEU A 16 8.16 -6.22 -3.53
C LEU A 16 7.82 -7.71 -3.56
N LYS A 17 8.55 -8.47 -4.39
CA LYS A 17 8.37 -9.91 -4.54
C LYS A 17 9.52 -10.71 -3.94
N THR A 18 9.24 -11.91 -3.43
CA THR A 18 10.28 -12.91 -3.16
C THR A 18 10.75 -13.55 -4.47
N ARG A 19 11.85 -14.30 -4.41
CA ARG A 19 12.35 -15.12 -5.54
C ARG A 19 11.32 -16.15 -6.05
N GLU A 20 10.35 -16.52 -5.22
CA GLU A 20 9.25 -17.45 -5.54
C GLU A 20 8.01 -16.72 -6.12
N ASP A 21 8.16 -15.47 -6.56
CA ASP A 21 7.09 -14.59 -7.06
C ASP A 21 5.95 -14.29 -6.04
N LYS A 22 6.16 -14.57 -4.75
CA LYS A 22 5.19 -14.22 -3.72
C LYS A 22 5.29 -12.74 -3.37
N LEU A 23 4.14 -12.07 -3.31
CA LEU A 23 4.05 -10.68 -2.89
C LEU A 23 4.38 -10.54 -1.41
N LYS A 24 5.15 -9.53 -1.04
CA LYS A 24 5.39 -9.13 0.36
C LYS A 24 4.50 -7.95 0.72
N PHE A 25 4.23 -7.79 2.01
CA PHE A 25 3.60 -6.58 2.53
C PHE A 25 4.46 -5.34 2.26
N CYS A 26 3.79 -4.20 2.04
CA CYS A 26 4.47 -2.92 1.92
C CYS A 26 5.28 -2.63 3.18
N GLN A 27 6.47 -2.08 3.02
CA GLN A 27 7.33 -1.72 4.15
C GLN A 27 7.08 -0.30 4.67
N GLY A 28 6.10 0.44 4.11
CA GLY A 28 5.79 1.80 4.55
C GLY A 28 7.02 2.68 4.54
N SER A 29 7.26 3.43 5.63
CA SER A 29 8.41 4.32 5.78
C SER A 29 9.78 3.64 5.69
N MET A 30 9.86 2.32 5.92
CA MET A 30 11.09 1.54 5.78
C MET A 30 11.43 1.23 4.31
N CYS A 31 10.50 1.45 3.37
CA CYS A 31 10.75 1.28 1.94
C CYS A 31 11.44 2.52 1.37
N MET A 32 12.58 2.35 0.66
CA MET A 32 13.28 3.48 0.01
C MET A 32 12.42 4.23 -1.03
N PHE A 33 11.34 3.60 -1.52
CA PHE A 33 10.42 4.21 -2.47
C PHE A 33 9.21 4.87 -1.81
N TRP A 34 9.07 4.83 -0.48
CA TRP A 34 7.99 5.52 0.22
C TRP A 34 8.19 7.03 0.19
N ARG A 35 7.11 7.76 -0.09
CA ARG A 35 7.08 9.22 -0.12
C ARG A 35 5.91 9.69 0.73
N TRP A 36 6.18 10.58 1.67
CA TRP A 36 5.13 11.25 2.43
C TRP A 36 4.37 12.21 1.51
N ALA A 37 3.04 12.21 1.59
CA ALA A 37 2.20 13.14 0.85
C ALA A 37 2.45 14.59 1.32
N ASN A 38 2.69 14.76 2.62
CA ASN A 38 3.16 16.01 3.21
C ASN A 38 4.50 15.77 3.92
N PRO A 39 5.62 16.36 3.47
CA PRO A 39 6.92 16.15 4.10
C PRO A 39 7.03 16.67 5.53
N ALA A 40 6.12 17.55 5.96
CA ALA A 40 6.04 18.03 7.34
C ALA A 40 5.28 17.09 8.28
N VAL A 41 4.57 16.07 7.74
CA VAL A 41 3.74 15.14 8.50
C VAL A 41 4.21 13.72 8.22
N THR A 42 4.75 13.06 9.25
CA THR A 42 5.35 11.71 9.15
C THR A 42 4.86 10.81 10.27
N GLY A 43 4.86 9.50 10.05
CA GLY A 43 4.52 8.50 11.06
C GLY A 43 3.32 7.62 10.65
N ALA A 44 2.84 6.82 11.60
CA ALA A 44 1.84 5.79 11.36
C ALA A 44 0.55 6.31 10.69
N ASP A 45 0.06 7.47 11.14
CA ASP A 45 -1.17 8.10 10.64
C ASP A 45 -0.93 9.08 9.50
N ALA A 46 0.33 9.29 9.11
CA ALA A 46 0.68 10.18 8.02
C ALA A 46 0.48 9.49 6.67
N GLU A 47 -0.12 10.22 5.74
CA GLU A 47 -0.34 9.72 4.39
C GLU A 47 0.96 9.69 3.58
N GLY A 48 1.12 8.62 2.83
CA GLY A 48 2.19 8.50 1.87
C GLY A 48 1.81 7.62 0.68
N PHE A 49 2.71 7.54 -0.27
CA PHE A 49 2.53 6.83 -1.52
C PHE A 49 3.85 6.18 -1.95
N CYS A 50 3.76 5.19 -2.83
CA CYS A 50 4.93 4.57 -3.43
C CYS A 50 5.41 5.41 -4.62
N GLY A 51 6.62 5.96 -4.54
CA GLY A 51 7.24 6.76 -5.60
C GLY A 51 7.71 5.96 -6.82
N ALA A 52 7.80 4.63 -6.72
CA ALA A 52 8.04 3.75 -7.87
C ALA A 52 6.74 3.34 -8.57
N ALA A 53 5.61 3.47 -7.89
CA ALA A 53 4.30 3.28 -8.47
C ALA A 53 3.96 4.57 -9.25
N GLY A 54 4.39 4.64 -10.51
CA GLY A 54 4.14 5.78 -11.39
C GLY A 54 2.65 6.15 -11.50
N PRO A 55 2.30 7.26 -12.18
CA PRO A 55 0.93 7.77 -12.25
C PRO A 55 -0.10 6.74 -12.75
N ALA A 56 0.31 5.77 -13.57
CA ALA A 56 -0.55 4.68 -14.04
C ALA A 56 -0.98 3.70 -12.92
N VAL A 57 -0.14 3.47 -11.92
CA VAL A 57 -0.44 2.59 -10.78
C VAL A 57 -1.34 3.31 -9.76
N LEU A 58 -1.28 4.64 -9.73
CA LEU A 58 -2.27 5.47 -9.05
C LEU A 58 -3.66 5.34 -9.69
N ALA A 59 -3.75 5.28 -11.03
CA ALA A 59 -5.02 5.09 -11.73
C ALA A 59 -5.64 3.69 -11.53
N ALA A 60 -4.83 2.62 -11.57
CA ALA A 60 -5.30 1.25 -11.36
C ALA A 60 -5.78 0.97 -9.92
N ALA A 61 -5.31 1.74 -8.94
CA ALA A 61 -5.74 1.64 -7.55
C ALA A 61 -7.17 2.15 -7.29
N PHE A 62 -7.73 2.96 -8.20
CA PHE A 62 -9.13 3.42 -8.11
C PHE A 62 -10.13 2.44 -8.74
N THR A 63 -9.67 1.51 -9.59
CA THR A 63 -10.54 0.53 -10.26
C THR A 63 -10.51 -0.86 -9.62
N ALA A 64 -9.71 -1.06 -8.57
CA ALA A 64 -9.60 -2.31 -7.81
C ALA A 64 -10.23 -2.22 -6.41
N ALA A 65 -11.20 -1.33 -6.23
CA ALA A 65 -12.09 -1.32 -5.06
C ALA A 65 -13.36 -2.17 -5.30
N ASP A 66 -13.30 -3.14 -6.21
CA ASP A 66 -14.38 -4.09 -6.44
C ASP A 66 -14.06 -5.41 -5.73
N ASP A 67 -14.94 -5.70 -4.77
CA ASP A 67 -15.30 -7.02 -4.27
C ASP A 67 -14.26 -7.84 -3.50
N SER A 68 -14.38 -7.81 -2.18
CA SER A 68 -14.06 -8.98 -1.35
C SER A 68 -15.14 -9.13 -0.27
N PRO A 69 -16.01 -10.16 -0.37
CA PRO A 69 -17.05 -10.39 0.61
C PRO A 69 -16.44 -10.88 1.93
N LYS A 70 -16.83 -10.23 3.02
CA LYS A 70 -16.53 -10.62 4.40
C LYS A 70 -17.12 -12.01 4.67
N PRO A 71 -16.34 -13.02 5.11
CA PRO A 71 -16.94 -14.30 5.50
C PRO A 71 -17.80 -14.11 6.77
N PRO A 72 -18.94 -14.80 6.87
CA PRO A 72 -19.81 -14.71 8.03
C PRO A 72 -19.10 -15.27 9.27
N ILE A 73 -19.28 -14.57 10.38
CA ILE A 73 -18.86 -15.01 11.71
C ILE A 73 -19.99 -15.93 12.20
N GLU A 74 -19.69 -17.21 12.40
CA GLU A 74 -20.57 -18.17 13.06
C GLU A 74 -20.31 -18.14 14.59
N ASP A 75 -21.40 -18.27 15.35
CA ASP A 75 -21.58 -18.09 16.81
C ASP A 75 -20.80 -19.09 17.68
#